data_AF-A0A1C1YYV4-F1
#
_entry.id   AF-A0A1C1YYV4-F1
#
_cell.length_a   1.000
_cell.length_b   1.000
_cell.length_c   1.000
_cell.angle_alpha   90.00
_cell.angle_beta   90.00
_cell.angle_gamma   90.00
#
_symmetry.space_group_name_H-M   'P 1'
#
loop_
_entity.id
_entity.type
_entity.pdbx_description
1 polymer ?
#
loop_
_entity_poly.entity_id
_entity_poly.type
_entity_poly.pdbx_seq_one_letter_code
_entity_poly.pdbx_strand_id
1 'polypeptide(L)'
;MSARRVNRIPASALCLSLGLTLGHATAAPAADLSCNGLLEPGQTMICSGFEPNWALKLECNGSMSSSFIDAFSGDGIQTTPGSVGFATENPWRLETSHPVTGSLAYTPGGCTDESDAVRDFTFTPTGAPGLSEPFYPFCCRIE
;
A
#
# COMPACT_ATOMS: atom_id res chain seq x y z
N MET A 1 -68.59 38.40 46.93
CA MET A 1 -68.41 37.17 47.75
C MET A 1 -68.15 36.00 46.81
N SER A 2 -67.51 34.93 47.31
CA SER A 2 -67.40 33.58 46.72
C SER A 2 -66.87 33.39 45.27
N ALA A 3 -65.68 32.80 45.21
CA ALA A 3 -65.33 31.56 44.47
C ALA A 3 -66.51 30.72 43.91
N ARG A 4 -66.41 29.84 42.89
CA ARG A 4 -65.34 28.95 42.33
C ARG A 4 -65.92 28.31 41.02
N ARG A 5 -65.34 27.44 40.17
CA ARG A 5 -64.06 26.68 39.97
C ARG A 5 -64.07 26.14 38.50
N VAL A 6 -62.97 25.50 38.04
CA VAL A 6 -62.85 24.57 36.88
C VAL A 6 -62.75 25.26 35.49
N ASN A 7 -61.61 25.35 34.79
CA ASN A 7 -60.56 24.39 34.38
C ASN A 7 -60.92 23.50 33.17
N ARG A 8 -60.31 23.78 32.00
CA ARG A 8 -59.86 22.80 30.99
C ARG A 8 -58.84 23.45 30.05
N ILE A 9 -57.71 22.77 29.84
CA ILE A 9 -56.63 23.08 28.87
C ILE A 9 -56.36 21.76 28.12
N PRO A 10 -56.27 21.76 26.78
CA PRO A 10 -54.97 21.74 26.08
C PRO A 10 -54.88 22.85 25.02
N ALA A 11 -53.75 23.51 24.70
CA ALA A 11 -52.32 23.19 24.79
C ALA A 11 -51.81 22.11 23.82
N SER A 12 -51.35 22.54 22.64
CA SER A 12 -50.03 22.20 22.08
C SER A 12 -49.75 23.08 20.86
N ALA A 13 -48.78 24.00 20.95
CA ALA A 13 -48.25 24.73 19.80
C ALA A 13 -47.13 23.89 19.16
N LEU A 14 -46.99 23.91 17.82
CA LEU A 14 -45.92 23.18 17.15
C LEU A 14 -44.55 23.78 17.50
N CYS A 15 -43.64 22.94 17.96
CA CYS A 15 -42.24 23.29 18.14
C CYS A 15 -41.46 22.88 16.88
N LEU A 16 -40.82 23.85 16.22
CA LEU A 16 -39.97 23.65 15.04
C LEU A 16 -38.53 24.02 15.38
N SER A 17 -37.85 23.14 16.11
CA SER A 17 -36.43 23.28 16.47
C SER A 17 -35.55 22.90 15.26
N LEU A 18 -35.12 23.90 14.49
CA LEU A 18 -34.22 23.71 13.35
C LEU A 18 -32.78 23.42 13.82
N GLY A 19 -32.48 22.15 14.09
CA GLY A 19 -31.15 21.72 14.54
C GLY A 19 -30.12 21.77 13.43
N LEU A 20 -29.26 22.79 13.44
CA LEU A 20 -28.09 22.87 12.56
C LEU A 20 -27.00 21.90 13.06
N THR A 21 -27.02 20.67 12.56
CA THR A 21 -25.93 19.71 12.82
C THR A 21 -24.69 20.14 12.04
N LEU A 22 -23.72 20.75 12.73
CA LEU A 22 -22.37 20.93 12.20
C LEU A 22 -21.71 19.55 12.05
N GLY A 23 -21.91 18.95 10.88
CA GLY A 23 -21.13 17.81 10.42
C GLY A 23 -19.67 18.24 10.37
N HIS A 24 -18.90 17.78 11.35
CA HIS A 24 -17.46 17.97 11.31
C HIS A 24 -16.95 17.18 10.12
N ALA A 25 -16.49 17.90 9.08
CA ALA A 25 -15.69 17.29 8.04
C ALA A 25 -14.42 16.77 8.70
N THR A 26 -14.40 15.47 9.02
CA THR A 26 -13.17 14.76 9.32
C THR A 26 -12.27 14.94 8.10
N ALA A 27 -11.27 15.80 8.22
CA ALA A 27 -10.23 15.87 7.22
C ALA A 27 -9.70 14.45 7.07
N ALA A 28 -9.76 13.91 5.84
CA ALA A 28 -9.04 12.68 5.55
C ALA A 28 -7.58 12.91 5.97
N PRO A 29 -6.91 11.91 6.58
CA PRO A 29 -5.45 12.00 6.71
C PRO A 29 -4.91 12.33 5.32
N ALA A 30 -4.06 13.37 5.23
CA ALA A 30 -3.41 13.68 3.97
C ALA A 30 -2.70 12.41 3.53
N ALA A 31 -2.98 11.93 2.31
CA ALA A 31 -2.36 10.73 1.79
C ALA A 31 -0.84 10.93 1.87
N ASP A 32 -0.17 10.10 2.66
CA ASP A 32 1.24 10.30 2.96
C ASP A 32 2.04 9.87 1.73
N LEU A 33 2.33 10.82 0.85
CA LEU A 33 3.03 10.61 -0.43
C LEU A 33 4.52 10.23 -0.26
N SER A 34 4.92 9.82 0.96
CA SER A 34 6.14 9.08 1.20
C SER A 34 6.24 7.89 0.25
N CYS A 35 7.48 7.49 -0.04
CA CYS A 35 7.76 6.23 -0.73
C CYS A 35 6.99 6.05 -2.06
N ASN A 36 6.76 7.15 -2.76
CA ASN A 36 6.18 7.18 -4.11
C ASN A 36 4.76 6.58 -4.17
N GLY A 37 4.00 6.64 -3.07
CA GLY A 37 2.63 6.12 -2.96
C GLY A 37 2.49 4.60 -3.05
N LEU A 38 3.59 3.85 -3.05
CA LEU A 38 3.61 2.38 -3.16
C LEU A 38 3.48 1.68 -1.81
N LEU A 39 4.01 2.29 -0.74
CA LEU A 39 4.05 1.76 0.62
C LEU A 39 3.79 2.88 1.62
N GLU A 40 3.07 2.56 2.70
CA GLU A 40 2.92 3.43 3.86
C GLU A 40 4.20 3.37 4.75
N PRO A 41 4.52 4.44 5.51
CA PRO A 41 5.66 4.42 6.43
C PRO A 41 5.62 3.25 7.42
N GLY A 42 6.71 2.47 7.45
CA GLY A 42 6.88 1.25 8.25
C GLY A 42 6.65 -0.05 7.49
N GLN A 43 6.03 -0.02 6.30
CA GLN A 43 5.79 -1.23 5.49
C GLN A 43 7.03 -1.70 4.72
N THR A 44 7.08 -3.00 4.49
CA THR A 44 8.07 -3.67 3.63
C THR A 44 7.35 -4.38 2.47
N MET A 45 7.84 -4.26 1.24
CA MET A 45 7.42 -5.11 0.12
C MET A 45 8.53 -6.09 -0.23
N ILE A 46 8.19 -7.37 -0.41
CA ILE A 46 9.12 -8.40 -0.89
C ILE A 46 8.56 -9.05 -2.15
N CYS A 47 9.27 -8.88 -3.26
CA CYS A 47 9.03 -9.54 -4.53
C CYS A 47 10.03 -10.68 -4.70
N SER A 48 9.57 -11.92 -4.56
CA SER A 48 10.42 -13.11 -4.64
C SER A 48 10.54 -13.58 -6.10
N GLY A 49 11.72 -13.43 -6.70
CA GLY A 49 12.06 -13.99 -8.00
C GLY A 49 12.22 -15.51 -7.93
N PHE A 50 11.86 -16.19 -9.01
CA PHE A 50 11.79 -17.66 -9.04
C PHE A 50 13.15 -18.31 -9.32
N GLU A 51 13.73 -18.08 -10.51
CA GLU A 51 15.09 -18.53 -10.85
C GLU A 51 15.88 -17.43 -11.58
N PRO A 52 17.13 -17.12 -11.17
CA PRO A 52 17.76 -17.55 -9.91
C PRO A 52 16.95 -17.11 -8.67
N ASN A 53 17.17 -17.78 -7.54
CA ASN A 53 16.52 -17.43 -6.27
C ASN A 53 17.10 -16.12 -5.73
N TRP A 54 16.43 -15.01 -6.07
CA TRP A 54 16.72 -13.68 -5.53
C TRP A 54 15.41 -12.97 -5.19
N ALA A 55 15.46 -11.91 -4.40
CA ALA A 55 14.29 -11.08 -4.13
C ALA A 55 14.62 -9.59 -4.12
N LEU A 56 13.70 -8.78 -4.65
CA LEU A 56 13.70 -7.34 -4.43
C LEU A 56 12.91 -7.08 -3.14
N LYS A 57 13.58 -6.57 -2.12
CA LYS A 57 12.93 -5.96 -0.96
C LYS A 57 12.88 -4.45 -1.17
N LEU A 58 11.73 -3.82 -0.91
CA LEU A 58 11.55 -2.38 -0.81
C LEU A 58 11.07 -2.04 0.61
N GLU A 59 11.58 -0.98 1.21
CA GLU A 59 11.28 -0.60 2.60
C GLU A 59 10.96 0.90 2.68
N CYS A 60 9.84 1.24 3.30
CA CYS A 60 9.42 2.63 3.46
C CYS A 60 9.70 3.16 4.87
N ASN A 61 10.76 3.94 5.04
CA ASN A 61 11.14 4.53 6.33
C ASN A 61 11.14 6.08 6.27
N GLY A 62 10.05 6.65 5.72
CA GLY A 62 9.96 8.07 5.36
C GLY A 62 10.64 8.43 4.02
N SER A 63 11.51 7.55 3.52
CA SER A 63 11.93 7.46 2.13
C SER A 63 11.99 6.00 1.72
N MET A 64 11.95 5.72 0.41
CA MET A 64 12.05 4.36 -0.10
C MET A 64 13.52 3.93 -0.20
N SER A 65 13.86 2.83 0.45
CA SER A 65 15.10 2.08 0.22
C SER A 65 14.81 0.74 -0.45
N SER A 66 15.85 0.10 -1.00
CA SER A 66 15.76 -1.25 -1.54
C SER A 66 16.83 -2.15 -0.91
N SER A 67 16.65 -3.46 -1.02
CA SER A 67 17.74 -4.43 -0.87
C SER A 67 17.61 -5.51 -1.94
N PHE A 68 18.73 -5.89 -2.53
CA PHE A 68 18.82 -7.10 -3.35
C PHE A 68 19.15 -8.27 -2.43
N ILE A 69 18.28 -9.28 -2.37
CA ILE A 69 18.49 -10.51 -1.61
C ILE A 69 18.95 -11.58 -2.61
N ASP A 70 20.11 -12.17 -2.40
CA ASP A 70 20.72 -13.18 -3.26
C ASP A 70 20.87 -14.49 -2.49
N ALA A 71 20.34 -15.60 -3.02
CA ALA A 71 20.53 -16.94 -2.46
C ALA A 71 21.42 -17.84 -3.34
N PHE A 72 22.04 -17.29 -4.38
CA PHE A 72 22.90 -18.01 -5.34
C PHE A 72 24.40 -17.83 -5.09
N SER A 73 24.82 -16.85 -4.28
CA SER A 73 26.24 -16.48 -4.11
C SER A 73 27.11 -17.49 -3.32
N GLY A 74 26.65 -18.72 -3.09
CA GLY A 74 27.39 -19.80 -2.42
C GLY A 74 27.46 -19.70 -0.89
N ASP A 75 27.66 -18.49 -0.34
CA ASP A 75 27.78 -18.21 1.10
C ASP A 75 26.43 -18.04 1.83
N GLY A 76 25.38 -18.73 1.37
CA GLY A 76 24.00 -18.61 1.90
C GLY A 76 23.25 -17.38 1.40
N ILE A 77 22.19 -16.98 2.12
CA ILE A 77 21.35 -15.82 1.75
C ILE A 77 22.08 -14.53 2.11
N GLN A 78 22.49 -13.78 1.10
CA GLN A 78 23.06 -12.44 1.22
C GLN A 78 21.98 -11.37 1.03
N THR A 79 22.12 -10.22 1.68
CA THR A 79 21.21 -9.07 1.52
C THR A 79 22.03 -7.81 1.38
N THR A 80 21.97 -7.20 0.20
CA THR A 80 22.78 -6.03 -0.17
C THR A 80 21.90 -4.78 -0.25
N PRO A 81 22.01 -3.83 0.70
CA PRO A 81 21.19 -2.62 0.71
C PRO A 81 21.52 -1.68 -0.45
N GLY A 82 20.52 -1.00 -1.01
CA GLY A 82 20.68 -0.07 -2.12
C GLY A 82 19.57 0.98 -2.24
N SER A 83 19.73 1.92 -3.16
CA SER A 83 18.70 2.91 -3.48
C SER A 83 17.76 2.41 -4.59
N VAL A 84 16.55 2.97 -4.64
CA VAL A 84 15.58 2.79 -5.72
C VAL A 84 15.12 4.15 -6.23
N GLY A 85 15.01 4.31 -7.54
CA GLY A 85 14.36 5.42 -8.21
C GLY A 85 13.08 4.96 -8.90
N PHE A 86 12.05 5.79 -8.89
CA PHE A 86 10.81 5.57 -9.62
C PHE A 86 10.69 6.55 -10.78
N ALA A 87 10.25 6.07 -11.94
CA ALA A 87 9.99 6.88 -13.13
C ALA A 87 8.48 7.13 -13.36
N THR A 88 7.60 6.35 -12.72
CA THR A 88 6.13 6.46 -12.76
C THR A 88 5.51 5.93 -11.47
N GLU A 89 4.24 6.26 -11.21
CA GLU A 89 3.47 5.82 -10.03
C GLU A 89 2.44 4.71 -10.31
N ASN A 90 1.94 4.54 -11.54
CA ASN A 90 1.02 3.44 -11.84
C ASN A 90 1.10 3.02 -13.32
N PRO A 91 1.69 1.86 -13.65
CA PRO A 91 2.50 1.02 -12.76
C PRO A 91 3.76 1.76 -12.27
N TRP A 92 4.32 1.34 -11.13
CA TRP A 92 5.58 1.88 -10.62
C TRP A 92 6.76 1.32 -11.40
N ARG A 93 7.22 2.05 -12.42
CA ARG A 93 8.46 1.70 -13.14
C ARG A 93 9.65 2.11 -12.28
N LEU A 94 10.52 1.15 -11.97
CA LEU A 94 11.63 1.34 -11.03
C LEU A 94 12.97 0.86 -11.57
N GLU A 95 14.04 1.43 -11.00
CA GLU A 95 15.43 1.04 -11.19
C GLU A 95 16.16 1.12 -9.83
N THR A 96 16.97 0.11 -9.51
CA THR A 96 17.74 0.05 -8.24
C THR A 96 19.24 0.18 -8.47
N SER A 97 19.99 0.51 -7.42
CA SER A 97 21.46 0.55 -7.45
C SER A 97 22.14 -0.83 -7.59
N HIS A 98 21.36 -1.91 -7.63
CA HIS A 98 21.81 -3.30 -7.80
C HIS A 98 21.02 -3.91 -8.95
N PRO A 99 21.44 -3.70 -10.22
CA PRO A 99 20.59 -3.27 -11.33
C PRO A 99 19.38 -4.16 -11.62
N VAL A 100 18.35 -4.00 -10.80
CA VAL A 100 17.00 -4.54 -11.00
C VAL A 100 16.17 -3.42 -11.59
N THR A 101 15.64 -3.66 -12.78
CA THR A 101 14.70 -2.76 -13.47
C THR A 101 13.40 -3.49 -13.73
N GLY A 102 12.29 -2.76 -13.78
CA GLY A 102 11.00 -3.35 -14.11
C GLY A 102 9.82 -2.45 -13.74
N SER A 103 8.65 -3.06 -13.60
CA SER A 103 7.43 -2.37 -13.17
C SER A 103 6.65 -3.17 -12.13
N LEU A 104 6.32 -2.53 -11.01
CA LEU A 104 5.32 -3.05 -10.06
C LEU A 104 3.92 -2.59 -10.49
N ALA A 105 2.94 -3.47 -10.41
CA ALA A 105 1.54 -3.14 -10.61
C ALA A 105 0.69 -3.70 -9.46
N TYR A 106 -0.34 -2.94 -9.05
CA TYR A 106 -1.40 -3.46 -8.19
C TYR A 106 -2.31 -4.37 -9.03
N THR A 107 -2.31 -5.65 -8.71
CA THR A 107 -3.00 -6.74 -9.40
C THR A 107 -3.80 -7.53 -8.36
N PRO A 108 -4.91 -6.98 -7.83
CA PRO A 108 -5.65 -7.57 -6.72
C PRO A 108 -6.18 -8.96 -7.07
N GLY A 109 -5.85 -9.96 -6.26
CA GLY A 109 -6.14 -11.37 -6.53
C GLY A 109 -5.46 -11.95 -7.79
N GLY A 110 -4.51 -11.24 -8.38
CA GLY A 110 -4.05 -11.45 -9.76
C GLY A 110 -2.72 -12.17 -9.94
N CYS A 111 -2.00 -12.46 -8.84
CA CYS A 111 -0.74 -13.19 -8.86
C CYS A 111 -0.77 -14.30 -7.80
N THR A 112 -0.38 -15.53 -8.17
CA THR A 112 -0.26 -16.66 -7.23
C THR A 112 1.21 -17.04 -7.12
N ASP A 113 1.75 -17.08 -5.90
CA ASP A 113 3.11 -17.55 -5.67
C ASP A 113 3.19 -19.08 -5.49
N GLU A 114 4.42 -19.60 -5.46
CA GLU A 114 4.75 -21.04 -5.37
C GLU A 114 4.25 -21.74 -4.09
N SER A 115 3.69 -21.01 -3.12
CA SER A 115 3.00 -21.56 -1.94
C SER A 115 1.47 -21.61 -2.13
N ASP A 116 0.99 -21.57 -3.37
CA ASP A 116 -0.40 -21.35 -3.79
C ASP A 116 -1.03 -20.05 -3.21
N ALA A 117 -0.20 -19.12 -2.70
CA ALA A 117 -0.68 -17.95 -2.00
C ALA A 117 -0.92 -16.78 -2.98
N VAL A 118 -2.17 -16.35 -3.05
CA VAL A 118 -2.59 -15.23 -3.90
C VAL A 118 -2.15 -13.89 -3.31
N ARG A 119 -1.61 -13.01 -4.15
CA ARG A 119 -1.04 -11.70 -3.84
C ARG A 119 -1.66 -10.60 -4.71
N ASP A 120 -1.69 -9.40 -4.16
CA ASP A 120 -2.28 -8.22 -4.80
C ASP A 120 -1.27 -7.36 -5.58
N PHE A 121 -0.01 -7.76 -5.66
CA PHE A 121 1.02 -7.05 -6.41
C PHE A 121 1.86 -8.01 -7.27
N THR A 122 2.18 -7.55 -8.48
CA THR A 122 3.06 -8.24 -9.44
C THR A 122 4.24 -7.35 -9.81
N PHE A 123 5.46 -7.89 -9.79
CA PHE A 123 6.62 -7.29 -10.45
C PHE A 123 6.85 -7.95 -11.80
N THR A 124 6.99 -7.14 -12.85
CA THR A 124 7.51 -7.57 -14.15
C THR A 124 8.92 -7.01 -14.33
N PRO A 125 9.99 -7.83 -14.21
CA PRO A 125 11.35 -7.36 -14.44
C PRO A 125 11.62 -7.07 -15.92
N THR A 126 12.51 -6.11 -16.16
CA THR A 126 13.14 -5.81 -17.46
C THR A 126 14.66 -6.00 -17.42
N GLY A 127 15.19 -6.49 -16.30
CA GLY A 127 16.59 -6.81 -16.08
C GLY A 127 16.87 -6.99 -14.59
N ALA A 128 17.73 -7.95 -14.24
CA ALA A 128 18.21 -8.17 -12.87
C ALA A 128 19.57 -8.90 -12.92
N PRO A 129 20.41 -8.80 -11.87
CA PRO A 129 21.65 -9.58 -11.78
C PRO A 129 21.38 -11.08 -11.93
N GLY A 130 22.10 -11.75 -12.84
CA GLY A 130 21.97 -13.18 -13.10
C GLY A 130 20.72 -13.63 -13.86
N LEU A 131 19.78 -12.73 -14.16
CA LEU A 131 18.55 -13.04 -14.91
C LEU A 131 18.75 -12.81 -16.41
N SER A 132 18.41 -13.80 -17.24
CA SER A 132 18.41 -13.72 -18.70
C SER A 132 17.00 -13.75 -19.28
N GLU A 133 16.80 -13.17 -20.47
CA GLU A 133 15.52 -13.25 -21.18
C GLU A 133 15.14 -14.69 -21.57
N PRO A 134 13.84 -15.06 -21.60
CA PRO A 134 12.68 -14.20 -21.36
C PRO A 134 12.43 -13.91 -19.87
N PHE A 135 12.03 -12.68 -19.57
CA PHE A 135 11.67 -12.25 -18.22
C PHE A 135 10.24 -12.66 -17.85
N TYR A 136 10.07 -13.32 -16.71
CA TYR A 136 8.78 -13.72 -16.16
C TYR A 136 8.38 -12.81 -14.99
N PRO A 137 7.10 -12.42 -14.85
CA PRO A 137 6.61 -11.72 -13.67
C PRO A 137 6.61 -12.62 -12.44
N PHE A 138 6.70 -12.02 -11.25
CA PHE A 138 6.54 -12.73 -9.98
C PHE A 138 5.85 -11.86 -8.93
N CYS A 139 5.28 -12.53 -7.93
CA CYS A 139 4.39 -11.91 -6.96
C CYS A 139 5.15 -11.16 -5.87
N CYS A 140 4.56 -10.05 -5.43
CA CYS A 140 5.05 -9.27 -4.30
C CYS A 140 4.05 -9.33 -3.15
N ARG A 141 4.55 -9.46 -1.93
CA ARG A 141 3.76 -9.34 -0.69
C ARG A 141 4.19 -8.10 0.08
N ILE A 142 3.27 -7.53 0.84
CA ILE A 142 3.57 -6.50 1.85
C ILE A 142 3.62 -7.20 3.23
N GLU A 143 4.57 -6.79 4.05
CA GLU A 143 4.81 -7.18 5.45
C GLU A 143 4.81 -5.93 6.35
#